data_AF-A0A955I127-F1
#
_entry.id   AF-A0A955I127-F1
#
_cell.length_a   1.000
_cell.length_b   1.000
_cell.length_c   1.000
_cell.angle_alpha   90.00
_cell.angle_beta   90.00
_cell.angle_gamma   90.00
#
_symmetry.space_group_name_H-M   'P 1'
#
loop_
_entity.id
_entity.type
_entity.pdbx_description
1 polymer ?
#
loop_
_entity_poly.entity_id
_entity_poly.type
_entity_poly.pdbx_seq_one_letter_code
_entity_poly.pdbx_strand_id
1 'polypeptide(L)'
;MLKKLLAASKMNRLQPFSNHRPQAHFFAILLSCLFIIFSACSQPPPKAQYRFIYNNDGTEILGNRWHQGRPLTIDDVHSYVDIVAETPVTTFMICSGSMLSYYKSQYERPLGVLAEDQQRDEANEPNLNENILLYERNYRLLQEQGTDIIALCVNRAKEKGMEAFITMRMNDLHFSDPELYDPRVQSDFWLQHPEWRMGDYPG
;
A
#
# COMPACT_ATOMS: atom_id res chain seq x y z
N MET A 1 34.84 76.62 -36.38
CA MET A 1 33.38 76.87 -36.34
C MET A 1 32.83 76.79 -37.77
N LEU A 2 31.86 75.89 -38.00
CA LEU A 2 30.96 75.67 -39.18
C LEU A 2 31.42 76.19 -40.57
N LYS A 3 31.85 75.37 -41.55
CA LYS A 3 31.10 74.47 -42.47
C LYS A 3 29.77 75.07 -42.98
N LYS A 4 29.64 75.51 -44.25
CA LYS A 4 29.62 74.77 -45.56
C LYS A 4 28.49 73.73 -45.57
N LEU A 5 27.72 73.46 -46.63
CA LEU A 5 27.50 73.96 -47.99
C LEU A 5 26.41 73.02 -48.57
N LEU A 6 25.77 73.48 -49.63
CA LEU A 6 25.31 72.70 -50.80
C LEU A 6 24.01 71.87 -50.74
N ALA A 7 23.24 72.16 -51.77
CA ALA A 7 21.96 71.64 -52.16
C ALA A 7 22.02 70.28 -52.89
N ALA A 8 20.90 69.58 -52.76
CA ALA A 8 20.16 68.78 -53.74
C ALA A 8 20.84 67.60 -54.46
N SER A 9 20.33 66.38 -54.21
CA SER A 9 20.16 65.34 -55.22
C SER A 9 19.32 64.15 -54.71
N LYS A 10 18.33 63.77 -55.53
CA LYS A 10 17.63 62.47 -55.67
C LYS A 10 16.61 62.03 -54.60
N MET A 11 15.34 62.18 -54.98
CA MET A 11 14.21 61.37 -54.50
C MET A 11 14.40 59.90 -54.87
N ASN A 12 14.44 59.03 -53.87
CA ASN A 12 14.11 57.61 -54.00
C ASN A 12 12.88 57.35 -53.13
N ARG A 13 11.85 56.73 -53.73
CA ARG A 13 10.63 56.30 -53.03
C ARG A 13 10.99 55.29 -51.95
N LEU A 14 10.72 55.62 -50.69
CA LEU A 14 10.68 54.65 -49.59
C LEU A 14 9.37 53.86 -49.70
N GLN A 15 9.47 52.53 -49.79
CA GLN A 15 8.34 51.64 -49.56
C GLN A 15 8.01 51.60 -48.06
N PRO A 16 6.74 51.36 -47.66
CA PRO A 16 6.38 51.30 -46.25
C PRO A 16 6.98 50.05 -45.61
N PHE A 17 7.61 50.23 -44.45
CA PHE A 17 8.04 49.14 -43.58
C PHE A 17 6.84 48.24 -43.26
N SER A 18 6.93 46.97 -43.63
CA SER A 18 5.97 45.95 -43.18
C SER A 18 6.13 45.73 -41.68
N ASN A 19 5.05 45.89 -40.92
CA ASN A 19 4.94 45.42 -39.54
C ASN A 19 5.11 43.90 -39.52
N HIS A 20 6.33 43.40 -39.32
CA HIS A 20 6.51 42.02 -38.86
C HIS A 20 6.03 41.94 -37.41
N ARG A 21 5.02 41.11 -37.15
CA ARG A 21 4.56 40.72 -35.81
C ARG A 21 5.43 39.56 -35.30
N PRO A 22 6.49 39.78 -34.50
CA PRO A 22 7.25 38.67 -33.89
C PRO A 22 6.46 37.90 -32.82
N GLN A 23 5.30 38.40 -32.39
CA GLN A 23 4.52 37.83 -31.29
C GLN A 23 3.81 36.51 -31.65
N ALA A 24 3.41 36.29 -32.91
CA ALA A 24 2.68 35.08 -33.30
C ALA A 24 3.56 33.81 -33.27
N HIS A 25 4.84 33.95 -33.63
CA HIS A 25 5.78 32.82 -33.65
C HIS A 25 6.22 32.40 -32.23
N PHE A 26 6.40 33.36 -31.32
CA PHE A 26 6.69 33.07 -29.91
C PHE A 26 5.54 32.35 -29.21
N PHE A 27 4.29 32.77 -29.44
CA PHE A 27 3.11 32.09 -28.90
C PHE A 27 2.94 30.67 -29.48
N ALA A 28 3.19 30.49 -30.78
CA ALA A 28 3.13 29.17 -31.41
C ALA A 28 4.18 28.21 -30.86
N ILE A 29 5.40 28.68 -30.59
CA ILE A 29 6.48 27.87 -29.99
C ILE A 29 6.16 27.51 -28.54
N LEU A 30 5.60 28.45 -27.76
CA LEU A 30 5.20 28.17 -26.37
C LEU A 30 4.06 27.13 -26.31
N LEU A 31 3.07 27.24 -27.20
CA LEU A 31 1.99 26.26 -27.33
C LEU A 31 2.49 24.88 -27.76
N SER A 32 3.41 24.79 -28.72
CA SER A 32 3.96 23.51 -29.16
C SER A 32 4.82 22.86 -28.07
N CYS A 33 5.60 23.64 -27.31
CA CYS A 33 6.32 23.14 -26.13
C CYS A 33 5.36 22.60 -25.06
N LEU A 34 4.26 23.30 -24.77
CA LEU A 34 3.22 22.81 -23.85
C LEU A 34 2.56 21.51 -24.34
N PHE A 35 2.24 21.40 -25.63
CA PHE A 35 1.67 20.19 -26.21
C PHE A 35 2.60 18.97 -26.16
N ILE A 36 3.92 19.19 -26.34
CA ILE A 36 4.93 18.12 -26.25
C ILE A 36 5.07 17.64 -24.79
N ILE A 37 5.07 18.57 -23.82
CA ILE A 37 5.14 18.22 -22.39
C ILE A 37 3.89 17.44 -21.96
N PHE A 38 2.69 17.85 -22.40
CA PHE A 38 1.45 17.13 -22.11
C PHE A 38 1.39 15.74 -22.76
N SER A 39 1.91 15.59 -23.98
CA SER A 39 1.93 14.29 -24.68
C SER A 39 2.95 13.31 -24.09
N ALA A 40 4.08 13.79 -23.58
CA ALA A 40 5.10 12.96 -22.95
C ALA A 40 4.67 12.41 -21.58
N CYS A 41 3.86 13.16 -20.82
CA CYS A 41 3.31 12.71 -19.53
C CYS A 41 2.10 11.77 -19.64
N SER A 42 1.59 11.53 -20.86
CA SER A 42 0.33 10.78 -21.06
C SER A 42 0.52 9.35 -21.58
N GLN A 43 1.75 8.86 -21.71
CA GLN A 43 1.96 7.45 -22.10
C GLN A 43 1.62 6.55 -20.90
N PRO A 44 0.67 5.61 -21.03
CA PRO A 44 0.43 4.64 -19.99
C PRO A 44 1.71 3.83 -19.75
N PRO A 45 2.01 3.44 -18.50
CA PRO A 45 3.20 2.67 -18.20
C PRO A 45 3.23 1.40 -19.07
N PRO A 46 4.40 1.00 -19.58
CA PRO A 46 4.52 -0.20 -20.40
C PRO A 46 3.95 -1.39 -19.64
N LYS A 47 3.07 -2.15 -20.30
CA LYS A 47 2.47 -3.36 -19.71
C LYS A 47 3.59 -4.30 -19.30
N ALA A 48 3.68 -4.63 -18.01
CA ALA A 48 4.74 -5.47 -17.47
C ALA A 48 4.80 -6.82 -18.24
N GLN A 49 5.97 -7.17 -18.74
CA GLN A 49 6.19 -8.42 -19.48
C GLN A 49 6.01 -9.65 -18.58
N TYR A 50 6.33 -9.50 -17.29
CA TYR A 50 6.21 -10.54 -16.28
C TYR A 50 5.43 -9.99 -15.08
N ARG A 51 4.70 -10.87 -14.40
CA ARG A 51 4.09 -10.53 -13.12
C ARG A 51 5.15 -10.54 -12.04
N PHE A 52 5.19 -9.49 -11.24
CA PHE A 52 5.91 -9.50 -9.98
C PHE A 52 4.88 -9.44 -8.87
N ILE A 53 4.84 -10.52 -8.08
CA ILE A 53 3.86 -10.76 -7.04
C ILE A 53 4.50 -10.46 -5.69
N TYR A 54 3.87 -9.58 -4.92
CA TYR A 54 4.23 -9.31 -3.53
C TYR A 54 3.18 -9.93 -2.62
N ASN A 55 3.59 -10.88 -1.77
CA ASN A 55 2.72 -11.47 -0.76
C ASN A 55 3.05 -10.87 0.60
N ASN A 56 2.10 -10.15 1.18
CA ASN A 56 2.16 -9.66 2.53
C ASN A 56 1.54 -10.68 3.48
N ASP A 57 2.26 -10.96 4.57
CA ASP A 57 1.96 -12.00 5.54
C ASP A 57 0.78 -11.66 6.46
N GLY A 58 0.31 -10.40 6.45
CA GLY A 58 -0.76 -9.83 7.25
C GLY A 58 -0.31 -9.31 8.62
N THR A 59 0.51 -10.06 9.36
CA THR A 59 0.97 -9.69 10.71
C THR A 59 1.91 -8.49 10.76
N GLU A 60 2.66 -8.22 9.69
CA GLU A 60 3.48 -7.00 9.58
C GLU A 60 2.61 -5.73 9.64
N ILE A 61 1.51 -5.73 8.88
CA ILE A 61 0.53 -4.63 8.83
C ILE A 61 -0.28 -4.58 10.12
N LEU A 62 -0.80 -5.73 10.56
CA LEU A 62 -1.59 -5.82 11.78
C LEU A 62 -0.80 -5.37 13.02
N GLY A 63 0.51 -5.63 13.05
CA GLY A 63 1.43 -5.15 14.09
C GLY A 63 1.89 -3.71 13.91
N ASN A 64 1.53 -3.06 12.80
CA ASN A 64 1.95 -1.73 12.39
C ASN A 64 3.47 -1.50 12.46
N ARG A 65 4.27 -2.46 12.01
CA ARG A 65 5.72 -2.51 12.20
C ARG A 65 6.51 -1.38 11.55
N TRP A 66 6.15 -0.97 10.33
CA TRP A 66 6.79 0.17 9.66
C TRP A 66 6.52 1.50 10.35
N HIS A 67 5.50 1.53 11.22
CA HIS A 67 5.14 2.68 12.04
C HIS A 67 5.42 2.42 13.53
N GLN A 68 6.41 1.57 13.84
CA GLN A 68 6.92 1.33 15.20
C GLN A 68 5.86 0.77 16.17
N GLY A 69 4.85 0.08 15.65
CA GLY A 69 3.81 -0.54 16.48
C GLY A 69 2.88 0.45 17.18
N ARG A 70 2.85 1.72 16.77
CA ARG A 70 1.83 2.67 17.24
C ARG A 70 0.42 2.22 16.82
N PRO A 71 -0.65 2.72 17.46
CA PRO A 71 -2.03 2.41 17.07
C PRO A 71 -2.22 2.55 15.55
N LEU A 72 -2.74 1.48 14.94
CA LEU A 72 -2.88 1.37 13.48
C LEU A 72 -3.99 2.31 12.99
N THR A 73 -3.67 3.11 11.97
CA THR A 73 -4.64 3.94 11.25
C THR A 73 -4.92 3.38 9.85
N ILE A 74 -6.00 3.84 9.21
CA ILE A 74 -6.29 3.50 7.80
C ILE A 74 -5.14 3.95 6.89
N ASP A 75 -4.60 5.15 7.11
CA ASP A 75 -3.50 5.69 6.31
C ASP A 75 -2.23 4.87 6.47
N ASP A 76 -2.00 4.31 7.66
CA ASP A 76 -0.89 3.39 7.88
C ASP A 76 -1.05 2.15 7.00
N VAL A 77 -2.22 1.51 7.00
CA VAL A 77 -2.50 0.34 6.15
C VAL A 77 -2.32 0.67 4.67
N HIS A 78 -2.84 1.83 4.22
CA HIS A 78 -2.65 2.29 2.86
C HIS A 78 -1.18 2.49 2.51
N SER A 79 -0.35 3.01 3.42
CA SER A 79 1.07 3.22 3.17
C SER A 79 1.84 1.93 2.87
N TYR A 80 1.45 0.80 3.47
CA TYR A 80 2.06 -0.50 3.14
C TYR A 80 1.81 -0.90 1.68
N VAL A 81 0.60 -0.63 1.17
CA VAL A 81 0.25 -0.92 -0.22
C VAL A 81 0.89 0.10 -1.17
N ASP A 82 0.89 1.38 -0.79
CA ASP A 82 1.39 2.48 -1.62
C ASP A 82 2.88 2.32 -1.93
N ILE A 83 3.69 1.98 -0.93
CA ILE A 83 5.13 1.73 -1.11
C ILE A 83 5.37 0.60 -2.12
N VAL A 84 4.55 -0.46 -2.08
CA VAL A 84 4.66 -1.57 -3.03
C VAL A 84 4.20 -1.15 -4.43
N ALA A 85 3.13 -0.34 -4.52
CA ALA A 85 2.60 0.16 -5.78
C ALA A 85 3.55 1.12 -6.52
N GLU A 86 4.49 1.75 -5.81
CA GLU A 86 5.53 2.61 -6.39
C GLU A 86 6.72 1.80 -6.97
N THR A 87 6.61 0.47 -7.00
CA THR A 87 7.63 -0.44 -7.54
C THR A 87 7.11 -1.17 -8.79
N PRO A 88 7.94 -1.99 -9.47
CA PRO A 88 7.48 -2.84 -10.58
C PRO A 88 6.52 -3.98 -10.19
N VAL A 89 6.06 -4.07 -8.94
CA VAL A 89 5.08 -5.06 -8.49
C VAL A 89 3.75 -4.86 -9.22
N THR A 90 3.22 -5.95 -9.77
CA THR A 90 1.95 -5.95 -10.54
C THR A 90 0.78 -6.51 -9.74
N THR A 91 1.08 -7.29 -8.71
CA THR A 91 0.08 -8.06 -7.96
C THR A 91 0.38 -7.98 -6.47
N PHE A 92 -0.57 -7.45 -5.71
CA PHE A 92 -0.51 -7.43 -4.25
C PHE A 92 -1.37 -8.57 -3.70
N MET A 93 -0.80 -9.38 -2.82
CA MET A 93 -1.51 -10.43 -2.12
C MET A 93 -1.46 -10.15 -0.63
N ILE A 94 -2.61 -10.26 0.05
CA ILE A 94 -2.71 -10.13 1.50
C ILE A 94 -3.14 -11.46 2.11
N CYS A 95 -2.42 -11.92 3.13
CA CYS A 95 -2.79 -13.10 3.89
C CYS A 95 -3.96 -12.80 4.83
N SER A 96 -4.99 -13.66 4.84
CA SER A 96 -6.20 -13.49 5.65
C SER A 96 -6.08 -13.98 7.10
N GLY A 97 -5.03 -14.74 7.41
CA GLY A 97 -4.84 -15.34 8.72
C GLY A 97 -3.75 -16.40 8.73
N SER A 98 -3.42 -16.84 9.95
CA SER A 98 -2.69 -18.08 10.21
C SER A 98 -3.70 -19.13 10.69
N MET A 99 -3.47 -19.74 11.85
CA MET A 99 -4.48 -20.55 12.54
C MET A 99 -5.72 -19.72 12.95
N LEU A 100 -5.56 -18.41 13.13
CA LEU A 100 -6.62 -17.46 13.45
C LEU A 100 -6.72 -16.36 12.38
N SER A 101 -7.89 -15.73 12.25
CA SER A 101 -8.15 -14.71 11.22
C SER A 101 -7.57 -13.34 11.58
N TYR A 102 -7.29 -12.51 10.56
CA TYR A 102 -6.93 -11.09 10.75
C TYR A 102 -8.10 -10.13 10.53
N TYR A 103 -9.28 -10.69 10.31
CA TYR A 103 -10.54 -10.00 10.06
C TYR A 103 -11.64 -10.67 10.89
N LYS A 104 -12.82 -10.05 10.93
CA LYS A 104 -13.99 -10.62 11.63
C LYS A 104 -14.58 -11.78 10.83
N SER A 105 -14.14 -12.99 11.12
CA SER A 105 -14.71 -14.22 10.58
C SER A 105 -16.00 -14.61 11.32
N GLN A 106 -16.85 -15.41 10.69
CA GLN A 106 -17.99 -16.08 11.32
C GLN A 106 -17.63 -17.44 11.91
N TYR A 107 -16.47 -17.99 11.55
CA TYR A 107 -16.09 -19.37 11.83
C TYR A 107 -14.91 -19.50 12.79
N GLU A 108 -14.15 -18.43 12.99
CA GLU A 108 -12.95 -18.45 13.82
C GLU A 108 -12.76 -17.09 14.49
N ARG A 109 -12.07 -17.10 15.64
CA ARG A 109 -11.71 -15.91 16.39
C ARG A 109 -10.55 -15.16 15.70
N PRO A 110 -10.50 -13.83 15.80
CA PRO A 110 -9.34 -13.08 15.32
C PRO A 110 -8.08 -13.36 16.15
N LEU A 111 -6.91 -13.28 15.52
CA LEU A 111 -5.62 -13.39 16.18
C LEU A 111 -5.51 -12.36 17.32
N GLY A 112 -5.08 -12.81 18.50
CA GLY A 112 -4.91 -11.98 19.69
C GLY A 112 -6.18 -11.75 20.51
N VAL A 113 -7.36 -11.94 19.93
CA VAL A 113 -8.64 -11.75 20.62
C VAL A 113 -8.97 -13.02 21.39
N LEU A 114 -9.48 -12.93 22.63
CA LEU A 114 -10.02 -14.06 23.40
C LEU A 114 -11.50 -14.33 23.08
N ALA A 115 -11.96 -15.57 23.25
CA ALA A 115 -13.39 -15.87 23.24
C ALA A 115 -14.08 -15.23 24.47
N GLU A 116 -15.40 -15.04 24.42
CA GLU A 116 -16.13 -14.32 25.48
C GLU A 116 -16.03 -14.97 26.87
N ASP A 117 -15.90 -16.29 26.92
CA ASP A 117 -15.74 -17.09 28.13
C ASP A 117 -14.28 -17.31 28.55
N GLN A 118 -13.32 -16.86 27.73
CA GLN A 118 -11.90 -16.94 28.01
C GLN A 118 -11.41 -15.67 28.71
N GLN A 119 -10.58 -15.83 29.75
CA GLN A 119 -9.95 -14.72 30.46
C GLN A 119 -8.43 -14.77 30.28
N ARG A 120 -7.80 -13.60 30.39
CA ARG A 120 -6.34 -13.47 30.40
C ARG A 120 -5.81 -14.00 31.73
N ASP A 121 -4.95 -15.01 31.69
CA ASP A 121 -4.25 -15.50 32.89
C ASP A 121 -2.91 -14.78 33.05
N GLU A 122 -2.96 -13.52 33.50
CA GLU A 122 -1.79 -12.65 33.65
C GLU A 122 -0.67 -13.23 34.53
N ALA A 123 -0.98 -14.21 35.40
CA ALA A 123 -0.03 -14.83 36.32
C ALA A 123 0.76 -15.99 35.70
N ASN A 124 0.22 -16.66 34.69
CA ASN A 124 0.84 -17.82 34.04
C ASN A 124 1.25 -17.57 32.59
N GLU A 125 1.13 -16.35 32.06
CA GLU A 125 1.59 -16.06 30.70
C GLU A 125 3.12 -16.06 30.62
N PRO A 126 3.74 -17.03 29.91
CA PRO A 126 5.18 -16.96 29.65
C PRO A 126 5.40 -15.86 28.62
N ASN A 127 5.86 -14.69 29.08
CA ASN A 127 6.15 -13.52 28.26
C ASN A 127 5.01 -13.19 27.29
N LEU A 128 4.00 -12.46 27.76
CA LEU A 128 3.02 -11.75 26.94
C LEU A 128 3.72 -11.22 25.68
N ASN A 129 3.60 -11.92 24.57
CA ASN A 129 4.30 -11.55 23.36
C ASN A 129 3.67 -10.23 22.95
N GLU A 130 4.39 -9.13 23.12
CA GLU A 130 3.89 -7.77 22.90
C GLU A 130 3.20 -7.67 21.54
N ASN A 131 3.65 -8.48 20.57
CA ASN A 131 3.07 -8.61 19.25
C ASN A 131 1.61 -9.04 19.28
N ILE A 132 1.23 -10.02 20.10
CA ILE A 132 -0.15 -10.51 20.23
C ILE A 132 -1.08 -9.39 20.71
N LEU A 133 -0.63 -8.59 21.69
CA LEU A 133 -1.37 -7.42 22.15
C LEU A 133 -1.51 -6.35 21.08
N LEU A 134 -0.45 -6.10 20.30
CA LEU A 134 -0.49 -5.17 19.18
C LEU A 134 -1.53 -5.62 18.14
N TYR A 135 -1.56 -6.92 17.83
CA TYR A 135 -2.50 -7.50 16.88
C TYR A 135 -3.94 -7.35 17.35
N GLU A 136 -4.22 -7.73 18.61
CA GLU A 136 -5.55 -7.59 19.21
C GLU A 136 -6.03 -6.13 19.15
N ARG A 137 -5.19 -5.20 19.63
CA ARG A 137 -5.52 -3.77 19.69
C ARG A 137 -5.83 -3.22 18.31
N ASN A 138 -4.98 -3.50 17.32
CA ASN A 138 -5.13 -2.95 15.98
C ASN A 138 -6.30 -3.59 15.22
N TYR A 139 -6.59 -4.87 15.45
CA TYR A 139 -7.83 -5.50 14.99
C TYR A 139 -9.06 -4.75 15.52
N ARG A 140 -9.13 -4.49 16.84
CA ARG A 140 -10.27 -3.80 17.46
C ARG A 140 -10.44 -2.37 16.92
N LEU A 141 -9.35 -1.62 16.76
CA LEU A 141 -9.39 -0.26 16.19
C LEU A 141 -9.97 -0.21 14.77
N LEU A 142 -9.64 -1.18 13.92
CA LEU A 142 -10.21 -1.26 12.57
C LEU A 142 -11.67 -1.76 12.60
N GLN A 143 -11.98 -2.69 13.49
CA GLN A 143 -13.35 -3.18 13.67
C GLN A 143 -14.30 -2.05 14.11
N GLU A 144 -13.86 -1.17 15.02
CA GLU A 144 -14.61 0.03 15.44
C GLU A 144 -14.89 0.98 14.26
N GLN A 145 -14.00 1.00 13.27
CA GLN A 145 -14.14 1.76 12.03
C GLN A 145 -14.92 1.00 10.95
N GLY A 146 -15.43 -0.20 11.24
CA GLY A 146 -16.20 -1.03 10.31
C GLY A 146 -15.36 -1.62 9.17
N THR A 147 -14.05 -1.81 9.38
CA THR A 147 -13.14 -2.33 8.37
C THR A 147 -12.11 -3.31 8.95
N ASP A 148 -11.23 -3.83 8.10
CA ASP A 148 -10.12 -4.70 8.47
C ASP A 148 -8.95 -4.54 7.46
N ILE A 149 -7.79 -5.10 7.79
CA ILE A 149 -6.59 -4.97 6.94
C ILE A 149 -6.78 -5.63 5.56
N ILE A 150 -7.63 -6.65 5.44
CA ILE A 150 -7.85 -7.38 4.20
C ILE A 150 -8.63 -6.50 3.23
N ALA A 151 -9.75 -5.94 3.70
CA ALA A 151 -10.56 -5.02 2.94
C ALA A 151 -9.77 -3.78 2.51
N LEU A 152 -9.04 -3.16 3.45
CA LEU A 152 -8.22 -1.98 3.16
C LEU A 152 -7.12 -2.28 2.14
N CYS A 153 -6.36 -3.36 2.31
CA CYS A 153 -5.29 -3.70 1.38
C CYS A 153 -5.82 -4.05 -0.02
N VAL A 154 -6.88 -4.85 -0.12
CA VAL A 154 -7.46 -5.26 -1.41
C VAL A 154 -8.02 -4.05 -2.15
N ASN A 155 -8.75 -3.17 -1.46
CA ASN A 155 -9.31 -1.98 -2.08
C ASN A 155 -8.21 -1.01 -2.50
N ARG A 156 -7.23 -0.76 -1.64
CA ARG A 156 -6.11 0.13 -1.96
C ARG A 156 -5.27 -0.38 -3.12
N ALA A 157 -5.00 -1.68 -3.18
CA ALA A 157 -4.24 -2.26 -4.29
C ALA A 157 -4.97 -2.07 -5.63
N LYS A 158 -6.30 -2.26 -5.65
CA LYS A 158 -7.14 -1.99 -6.82
C LYS A 158 -7.14 -0.51 -7.20
N GLU A 159 -7.24 0.40 -6.23
CA GLU A 159 -7.14 1.85 -6.46
C GLU A 159 -5.80 2.24 -7.10
N LYS A 160 -4.72 1.54 -6.73
CA LYS A 160 -3.37 1.73 -7.31
C LYS A 160 -3.16 1.00 -8.64
N GLY A 161 -4.17 0.32 -9.18
CA GLY A 161 -4.09 -0.37 -10.46
C GLY A 161 -3.35 -1.72 -10.42
N MET A 162 -3.12 -2.29 -9.24
CA MET A 162 -2.55 -3.64 -9.09
C MET A 162 -3.65 -4.72 -9.11
N GLU A 163 -3.30 -5.92 -9.56
CA GLU A 163 -4.09 -7.12 -9.27
C GLU A 163 -4.07 -7.36 -7.74
N ALA A 164 -5.21 -7.75 -7.16
CA ALA A 164 -5.32 -7.97 -5.71
C ALA A 164 -5.89 -9.37 -5.41
N PHE A 165 -5.19 -10.14 -4.56
CA PHE A 165 -5.65 -11.44 -4.10
C PHE A 165 -5.63 -11.54 -2.57
N ILE A 166 -6.54 -12.34 -2.04
CA ILE A 166 -6.49 -12.82 -0.66
C ILE A 166 -5.82 -14.18 -0.68
N THR A 167 -4.87 -14.41 0.23
CA THR A 167 -4.16 -15.69 0.39
C THR A 167 -4.44 -16.27 1.77
N MET A 168 -4.38 -17.59 1.87
CA MET A 168 -4.67 -18.32 3.11
C MET A 168 -3.52 -19.28 3.41
N ARG A 169 -3.05 -19.28 4.65
CA ARG A 169 -2.11 -20.30 5.12
C ARG A 169 -2.90 -21.57 5.43
N MET A 170 -2.57 -22.64 4.74
CA MET A 170 -3.35 -23.87 4.82
C MET A 170 -3.07 -24.68 6.09
N ASN A 171 -1.88 -24.51 6.69
CA ASN A 171 -1.46 -25.25 7.88
C ASN A 171 -0.30 -24.51 8.57
N ASP A 172 -0.58 -23.32 9.10
CA ASP A 172 0.42 -22.55 9.85
C ASP A 172 0.65 -23.18 11.24
N LEU A 173 1.92 -23.34 11.61
CA LEU A 173 2.34 -24.02 12.85
C LEU A 173 3.05 -23.07 13.83
N HIS A 174 2.96 -21.76 13.64
CA HIS A 174 3.44 -20.84 14.66
C HIS A 174 2.60 -21.02 15.93
N PHE A 175 3.28 -21.12 17.08
CA PHE A 175 2.64 -21.28 18.39
C PHE A 175 1.83 -22.58 18.54
N SER A 176 2.11 -23.61 17.73
CA SER A 176 1.45 -24.92 17.82
C SER A 176 2.13 -25.88 18.81
N ASP A 177 2.82 -25.35 19.83
CA ASP A 177 3.38 -26.16 20.91
C ASP A 177 2.23 -26.71 21.77
N PRO A 178 1.99 -28.03 21.81
CA PRO A 178 0.90 -28.61 22.57
C PRO A 178 1.09 -28.51 24.09
N GLU A 179 2.31 -28.25 24.58
CA GLU A 179 2.61 -28.05 26.00
C GLU A 179 2.32 -26.60 26.45
N LEU A 180 2.16 -25.67 25.50
CA LEU A 180 1.85 -24.27 25.76
C LEU A 180 0.40 -23.98 25.37
N TYR A 181 -0.44 -23.71 26.38
CA TYR A 181 -1.81 -23.28 26.14
C TYR A 181 -1.86 -21.75 25.99
N ASP A 182 -2.11 -21.27 24.77
CA ASP A 182 -2.40 -19.86 24.50
C ASP A 182 -3.52 -19.73 23.45
N PRO A 183 -4.78 -19.60 23.89
CA PRO A 183 -5.92 -19.54 22.98
C PRO A 183 -5.87 -18.29 22.11
N ARG A 184 -5.06 -17.26 22.39
CA ARG A 184 -4.98 -16.04 21.57
C ARG A 184 -4.30 -16.27 20.23
N VAL A 185 -3.53 -17.35 20.11
CA VAL A 185 -2.77 -17.72 18.90
C VAL A 185 -3.11 -19.13 18.41
N GLN A 186 -3.74 -19.94 19.26
CA GLN A 186 -4.22 -21.28 18.94
C GLN A 186 -5.74 -21.25 18.69
N SER A 187 -6.19 -21.83 17.58
CA SER A 187 -7.63 -21.98 17.30
C SER A 187 -8.28 -22.97 18.26
N ASP A 188 -9.56 -22.72 18.56
CA ASP A 188 -10.36 -23.64 19.36
C ASP A 188 -10.43 -25.02 18.70
N PHE A 189 -10.53 -25.05 17.37
CA PHE A 189 -10.50 -26.30 16.58
C PHE A 189 -9.21 -27.09 16.81
N TRP A 190 -8.04 -26.46 16.66
CA TRP A 190 -6.76 -27.14 16.86
C TRP A 190 -6.57 -27.61 18.31
N LEU A 191 -7.04 -26.83 19.28
CA LEU A 191 -7.01 -27.18 20.70
C LEU A 191 -7.89 -28.39 21.02
N GLN A 192 -9.09 -28.45 20.45
CA GLN A 192 -10.08 -29.50 20.70
C GLN A 192 -9.84 -30.79 19.92
N HIS A 193 -9.00 -30.76 18.89
CA HIS A 193 -8.74 -31.90 17.99
C HIS A 193 -7.27 -32.32 17.94
N PRO A 194 -6.67 -32.78 19.06
CA PRO A 194 -5.30 -33.28 19.07
C PRO A 194 -5.06 -34.49 18.15
N GLU A 195 -6.10 -35.27 17.86
CA GLU A 195 -6.07 -36.41 16.94
C GLU A 195 -5.77 -36.04 15.48
N TRP A 196 -5.86 -34.75 15.12
CA TRP A 196 -5.54 -34.24 13.78
C TRP A 196 -4.17 -33.58 13.68
N ARG A 197 -3.42 -33.54 14.78
CA ARG A 197 -2.05 -33.03 14.79
C ARG A 197 -1.12 -34.05 14.12
N MET A 198 -0.15 -33.57 13.37
CA MET A 198 0.80 -34.40 12.62
C MET A 198 2.22 -34.23 13.19
N GLY A 199 2.98 -35.32 13.28
CA GLY A 199 4.36 -35.35 13.76
C GLY A 199 4.51 -35.69 15.24
N ASP A 200 5.70 -36.14 15.64
CA ASP A 200 6.09 -36.36 17.04
C ASP A 200 6.76 -35.08 17.59
N TYR A 201 6.34 -34.62 18.78
CA TYR A 201 6.91 -33.44 19.45
C TYR A 201 8.13 -33.84 20.34
N PRO A 202 9.20 -33.03 20.47
CA PRO A 202 9.57 -31.82 19.73
C PRO A 202 10.58 -32.15 18.61
N GLY A 203 10.34 -31.65 17.40
CA GLY A 203 11.36 -31.63 16.35
C GLY A 203 12.42 -30.56 16.62
#